data_AF-A0A819QJ30-F1
#
_entry.id   AF-A0A819QJ30-F1
#
_cell.length_a   1.000
_cell.length_b   1.000
_cell.length_c   1.000
_cell.angle_alpha   90.00
_cell.angle_beta   90.00
_cell.angle_gamma   90.00
#
_symmetry.space_group_name_H-M   'P 1'
#
loop_
_entity.id
_entity.type
_entity.pdbx_description
1 polymer ?
#
loop_
_entity_poly.entity_id
_entity_poly.type
_entity_poly.pdbx_seq_one_letter_code
_entity_poly.pdbx_strand_id
1 'polypeptide(L)'
;MIFEKKLKLPIEIESLHVGKIQCSFVWSSLFFRSSSPALTIQVEHVRAIIKPIILDDNENQNEEFIEENEIVKKRNHLDLSEQQLEKEFEYLGEVKSSSWSLKRLILSFLEKLQVHIIDVHISYESFTSDNNPYTVGLSFNNIQISNELSNENMNRKIFQLHDLALYIDSNIN
;
A
#
# COMPACT_ATOMS: atom_id res chain seq x y z
N MET A 1 -9.27 -2.53 18.72
CA MET A 1 -10.18 -1.87 17.77
C MET A 1 -9.51 -1.96 16.41
N ILE A 2 -9.87 -2.96 15.62
CA ILE A 2 -9.18 -3.35 14.39
C ILE A 2 -9.85 -2.61 13.24
N PHE A 3 -9.09 -1.84 12.47
CA PHE A 3 -9.56 -1.20 11.24
C PHE A 3 -9.59 -2.23 10.10
N GLU A 4 -10.58 -3.11 10.09
CA GLU A 4 -10.91 -3.90 8.89
C GLU A 4 -11.78 -3.06 7.95
N LYS A 5 -11.15 -2.20 7.15
CA LYS A 5 -11.74 -1.78 5.88
C LYS A 5 -11.00 -2.51 4.76
N LYS A 6 -11.36 -3.78 4.56
CA LYS A 6 -11.09 -4.48 3.30
C LYS A 6 -11.82 -3.67 2.22
N LEU A 7 -11.09 -2.87 1.46
CA LEU A 7 -11.59 -2.29 0.22
C LEU A 7 -11.89 -3.46 -0.72
N LYS A 8 -13.08 -4.06 -0.59
CA LYS A 8 -13.63 -5.04 -1.53
C LYS A 8 -14.06 -4.30 -2.80
N LEU A 9 -13.09 -3.67 -3.47
CA LEU A 9 -13.33 -3.12 -4.79
C LEU A 9 -13.20 -4.29 -5.79
N PRO A 10 -14.13 -4.45 -6.75
CA PRO A 10 -14.09 -5.50 -7.75
C PRO A 10 -13.07 -5.15 -8.84
N ILE A 11 -11.83 -4.94 -8.42
CA ILE A 11 -10.72 -4.52 -9.27
C ILE A 11 -9.51 -5.42 -9.02
N GLU A 12 -8.82 -5.77 -10.09
CA GLU A 12 -7.58 -6.54 -10.07
C GLU A 12 -6.44 -5.66 -10.57
N ILE A 13 -5.27 -5.78 -9.94
CA ILE A 13 -4.05 -5.11 -10.41
C ILE A 13 -3.41 -6.02 -11.45
N GLU A 14 -3.52 -5.66 -12.72
CA GLU A 14 -2.91 -6.44 -13.81
C GLU A 14 -1.40 -6.25 -13.84
N SER A 15 -0.95 -5.00 -13.66
CA SER A 15 0.49 -4.72 -13.61
C SER A 15 0.80 -3.60 -12.64
N LEU A 16 1.92 -3.76 -11.94
CA LEU A 16 2.50 -2.76 -11.06
C LEU A 16 3.99 -2.66 -11.38
N HIS A 17 4.41 -1.47 -11.79
CA HIS A 17 5.80 -1.13 -12.00
C HIS A 17 6.22 -0.06 -11.01
N VAL A 18 7.33 -0.29 -10.33
CA VAL A 18 7.95 0.68 -9.43
C VAL A 18 9.38 0.84 -9.89
N GLY A 19 9.72 2.04 -10.37
CA GLY A 19 11.05 2.31 -10.93
C GLY A 19 12.14 2.26 -9.87
N LYS A 20 11.93 2.94 -8.74
CA LYS A 20 12.95 3.04 -7.69
C LYS A 20 12.33 3.16 -6.30
N ILE A 21 12.88 2.41 -5.36
CA ILE A 21 12.54 2.49 -3.94
C ILE A 21 13.83 2.83 -3.19
N GLN A 22 13.81 3.92 -2.44
CA GLN A 22 14.89 4.32 -1.55
C GLN A 22 14.39 4.39 -0.12
N CYS A 23 15.14 3.78 0.78
CA CYS A 23 14.89 3.82 2.21
C CYS A 23 16.09 4.45 2.89
N SER A 24 15.88 5.61 3.51
CA SER A 24 16.91 6.34 4.22
C SER A 24 16.62 6.34 5.71
N PHE A 25 17.62 5.95 6.49
CA PHE A 25 17.49 5.77 7.92
C PHE A 25 18.55 6.57 8.66
N VAL A 26 18.13 7.36 9.66
CA VAL A 26 19.03 8.18 10.47
C VAL A 26 18.95 7.75 11.93
N TRP A 27 19.89 6.90 12.36
CA TRP A 27 19.95 6.34 13.72
C TRP A 27 19.95 7.40 14.82
N SER A 28 20.64 8.52 14.61
CA SER A 28 20.70 9.61 15.58
C SER A 28 19.32 10.25 15.84
N SER A 29 18.44 10.33 14.83
CA SER A 29 17.10 10.92 14.97
C SER A 29 16.16 10.10 15.88
N LEU A 30 16.48 8.84 16.18
CA LEU A 30 15.66 8.00 17.07
C LEU A 30 15.97 8.23 18.55
N PHE A 31 17.26 8.39 18.87
CA PHE A 31 17.73 8.51 20.24
C PHE A 31 17.70 9.95 20.73
N PHE A 32 17.84 10.92 19.83
CA PHE A 32 17.76 12.33 20.15
C PHE A 32 16.38 12.89 19.76
N ARG A 33 15.88 13.87 20.52
CA ARG A 33 14.72 14.69 20.14
C ARG A 33 15.09 15.66 19.00
N SER A 34 15.70 15.14 17.94
CA SER A 34 15.96 15.87 16.72
C SER A 34 14.67 16.02 15.92
N SER A 35 14.51 17.18 15.30
CA SER A 35 13.41 17.55 14.41
C SER A 35 13.46 16.87 13.04
N SER A 36 14.54 16.12 12.75
CA SER A 36 14.70 15.36 11.51
C SER A 36 13.91 14.04 11.52
N PRO A 37 13.35 13.61 10.36
CA PRO A 37 12.71 12.31 10.26
C PRO A 37 13.72 11.19 10.54
N ALA A 38 13.25 10.12 11.16
CA ALA A 38 14.11 8.96 11.47
C ALA A 38 14.17 7.97 10.32
N LEU A 39 13.06 7.85 9.59
CA LEU A 39 12.90 6.95 8.46
C LEU A 39 12.20 7.70 7.33
N THR A 40 12.88 7.80 6.18
CA THR A 40 12.32 8.37 4.96
C THR A 40 12.23 7.29 3.90
N ILE A 41 11.01 7.00 3.43
CA ILE A 41 10.76 6.08 2.34
C ILE A 41 10.40 6.90 1.11
N GLN A 42 11.20 6.79 0.07
CA GLN A 42 10.98 7.46 -1.21
C GLN A 42 10.73 6.42 -2.30
N VAL A 43 9.62 6.55 -3.00
CA VAL A 43 9.21 5.68 -4.09
C VAL A 43 9.06 6.53 -5.35
N GLU A 44 9.70 6.15 -6.45
CA GLU A 44 9.70 6.93 -7.69
C GLU A 44 9.18 6.09 -8.86
N HIS A 45 8.45 6.74 -9.77
CA HIS A 45 7.93 6.18 -11.01
C HIS A 45 7.02 4.97 -10.76
N VAL A 46 5.90 5.20 -10.08
CA VAL A 46 4.89 4.17 -9.82
C VAL A 46 3.89 4.16 -10.95
N ARG A 47 3.80 3.05 -11.68
CA ARG A 47 2.79 2.84 -12.71
C ARG A 47 1.97 1.61 -12.38
N ALA A 48 0.65 1.76 -12.32
CA ALA A 48 -0.25 0.64 -12.07
C ALA A 48 -1.35 0.60 -13.12
N ILE A 49 -1.65 -0.59 -13.63
CA ILE A 49 -2.81 -0.85 -14.49
C ILE A 49 -3.78 -1.72 -13.70
N ILE A 50 -5.02 -1.28 -13.61
CA ILE A 50 -6.10 -1.89 -12.84
C ILE A 50 -7.23 -2.25 -13.81
N LYS A 51 -7.79 -3.46 -13.68
CA LYS A 51 -8.92 -3.93 -14.49
C LYS A 51 -10.10 -4.35 -13.61
N PRO A 52 -11.35 -4.31 -14.10
CA PRO A 52 -12.48 -4.90 -13.39
C PRO A 52 -12.33 -6.42 -13.31
N ILE A 53 -12.81 -7.01 -12.22
CA ILE A 53 -13.00 -8.47 -12.15
C ILE A 53 -14.25 -8.81 -12.96
N ILE A 54 -14.09 -9.53 -14.06
CA ILE A 54 -15.22 -10.06 -14.84
C ILE A 54 -15.66 -11.36 -14.17
N LEU A 55 -16.85 -11.33 -13.55
CA LEU A 55 -17.51 -12.54 -13.06
C LEU A 55 -18.32 -13.11 -14.22
N ASP A 56 -17.80 -14.13 -14.90
CA ASP A 56 -18.56 -14.82 -15.95
C ASP A 56 -19.63 -15.72 -15.31
N ASP A 57 -20.90 -15.35 -15.47
CA ASP A 57 -22.07 -16.06 -14.90
C ASP A 57 -22.34 -17.46 -15.54
N ASN A 58 -21.43 -17.98 -16.37
CA ASN A 58 -21.63 -19.22 -17.15
C ASN A 58 -20.81 -20.45 -16.72
N GLU A 59 -20.00 -20.37 -15.65
CA GLU A 59 -19.23 -21.53 -15.10
C GLU A 59 -19.75 -22.01 -13.73
N ASN A 60 -21.01 -21.66 -13.42
CA ASN A 60 -21.70 -21.80 -12.14
C ASN A 60 -21.95 -23.24 -11.60
N GLN A 61 -21.23 -24.28 -12.04
CA GLN A 61 -21.38 -25.61 -11.42
C GLN A 61 -20.09 -26.41 -11.21
N ASN A 62 -18.97 -26.09 -11.87
CA ASN A 62 -17.74 -26.89 -11.73
C ASN A 62 -16.52 -26.09 -11.23
N GLU A 63 -16.51 -24.75 -11.33
CA GLU A 63 -15.34 -23.93 -10.97
C GLU A 63 -15.35 -23.39 -9.54
N GLU A 64 -16.53 -23.28 -8.89
CA GLU A 64 -16.61 -22.86 -7.47
C GLU A 64 -15.70 -23.71 -6.57
N PHE A 65 -15.55 -25.01 -6.85
CA PHE A 65 -14.67 -25.91 -6.09
C PHE A 65 -13.17 -25.71 -6.38
N ILE A 66 -12.79 -25.19 -7.55
CA ILE A 66 -11.39 -24.96 -7.92
C ILE A 66 -10.96 -23.57 -7.45
N GLU A 67 -11.78 -22.55 -7.65
CA GLU A 67 -11.53 -21.20 -7.17
C GLU A 67 -11.61 -21.07 -5.65
N GLU A 68 -12.56 -21.72 -4.96
CA GLU A 68 -12.48 -21.80 -3.51
C GLU A 68 -11.18 -22.45 -3.07
N ASN A 69 -10.71 -23.49 -3.74
CA ASN A 69 -9.43 -24.12 -3.41
C ASN A 69 -8.24 -23.20 -3.68
N GLU A 70 -8.25 -22.39 -4.74
CA GLU A 70 -7.16 -21.44 -5.02
C GLU A 70 -7.20 -20.22 -4.10
N ILE A 71 -8.38 -19.68 -3.80
CA ILE A 71 -8.58 -18.59 -2.84
C ILE A 71 -8.23 -19.08 -1.43
N VAL A 72 -8.61 -20.30 -1.06
CA VAL A 72 -8.23 -20.94 0.20
C VAL A 72 -6.73 -21.23 0.22
N LYS A 73 -6.10 -21.66 -0.88
CA LYS A 73 -4.64 -21.82 -0.95
C LYS A 73 -3.91 -20.49 -0.84
N LYS A 74 -4.37 -19.43 -1.51
CA LYS A 74 -3.80 -18.07 -1.41
C LYS A 74 -4.03 -17.47 -0.03
N ARG A 75 -5.21 -17.65 0.57
CA ARG A 75 -5.49 -17.28 1.97
C ARG A 75 -4.63 -18.07 2.94
N ASN A 76 -4.51 -19.38 2.77
CA ASN A 76 -3.63 -20.21 3.59
C ASN A 76 -2.17 -19.80 3.41
N HIS A 77 -1.73 -19.39 2.22
CA HIS A 77 -0.38 -18.87 2.01
C HIS A 77 -0.18 -17.50 2.67
N LEU A 78 -1.19 -16.62 2.62
CA LEU A 78 -1.18 -15.34 3.34
C LEU A 78 -1.17 -15.57 4.84
N ASP A 79 -2.06 -16.41 5.37
CA ASP A 79 -2.13 -16.80 6.78
C ASP A 79 -0.84 -17.51 7.23
N LEU A 80 -0.22 -18.34 6.38
CA LEU A 80 1.07 -18.96 6.65
C LEU A 80 2.20 -17.93 6.63
N SER A 81 2.16 -16.95 5.73
CA SER A 81 3.13 -15.85 5.70
C SER A 81 2.95 -14.89 6.88
N GLU A 82 1.70 -14.64 7.31
CA GLU A 82 1.37 -13.89 8.51
C GLU A 82 1.82 -14.63 9.76
N GLN A 83 1.58 -15.94 9.84
CA GLN A 83 2.09 -16.78 10.93
C GLN A 83 3.62 -16.92 10.90
N GLN A 84 4.25 -16.89 9.72
CA GLN A 84 5.72 -16.87 9.61
C GLN A 84 6.28 -15.52 10.03
N LEU A 85 5.64 -14.42 9.65
CA LEU A 85 5.97 -13.08 10.14
C LEU A 85 5.77 -13.01 11.65
N GLU A 86 4.65 -13.50 12.18
CA GLU A 86 4.38 -13.58 13.62
C GLU A 86 5.43 -14.42 14.34
N LYS A 87 5.82 -15.57 13.78
CA LYS A 87 6.90 -16.41 14.32
C LYS A 87 8.28 -15.77 14.20
N GLU A 88 8.56 -15.02 13.14
CA GLU A 88 9.80 -14.24 13.01
C GLU A 88 9.81 -13.07 14.00
N PHE A 89 8.67 -12.41 14.23
CA PHE A 89 8.48 -11.42 15.28
C PHE A 89 8.58 -12.04 16.69
N GLU A 90 8.10 -13.27 16.87
CA GLU A 90 8.18 -14.03 18.13
C GLU A 90 9.61 -14.51 18.37
N TYR A 91 10.33 -14.97 17.34
CA TYR A 91 11.76 -15.32 17.39
C TYR A 91 12.64 -14.08 17.66
N LEU A 92 12.34 -12.95 17.02
CA LEU A 92 12.93 -11.65 17.37
C LEU A 92 12.54 -11.19 18.80
N GLY A 93 11.40 -11.67 19.32
CA GLY A 93 10.93 -11.46 20.70
C GLY A 93 11.53 -12.41 21.74
N GLU A 94 11.98 -13.61 21.33
CA GLU A 94 12.70 -14.59 22.15
C GLU A 94 14.17 -14.23 22.33
N VAL A 95 14.71 -13.32 21.52
CA VAL A 95 15.88 -12.54 21.92
C VAL A 95 15.45 -11.71 23.12
N LYS A 96 15.76 -12.23 24.32
CA LYS A 96 15.49 -11.74 25.69
C LYS A 96 16.04 -10.33 25.99
N SER A 97 16.02 -9.41 25.03
CA SER A 97 16.17 -7.97 25.22
C SER A 97 14.86 -7.27 24.88
N SER A 98 13.92 -7.33 25.82
CA SER A 98 12.82 -6.37 26.01
C SER A 98 11.86 -6.14 24.82
N SER A 99 10.81 -6.96 24.72
CA SER A 99 9.60 -6.70 23.90
C SER A 99 9.03 -5.27 24.10
N TRP A 100 9.20 -4.69 25.30
CA TRP A 100 8.87 -3.29 25.60
C TRP A 100 9.66 -2.26 24.77
N SER A 101 10.93 -2.54 24.49
CA SER A 101 11.81 -1.62 23.75
C SER A 101 11.54 -1.69 22.25
N LEU A 102 11.28 -2.87 21.67
CA LEU A 102 10.94 -3.00 20.26
C LEU A 102 9.62 -2.29 19.91
N LYS A 103 8.57 -2.46 20.73
CA LYS A 103 7.30 -1.75 20.53
C LYS A 103 7.49 -0.23 20.57
N ARG A 104 8.28 0.28 21.53
CA ARG A 104 8.60 1.71 21.62
C ARG A 104 9.42 2.20 20.42
N LEU A 105 10.35 1.40 19.92
CA LEU A 105 11.12 1.72 18.72
C LEU A 105 10.22 1.79 17.49
N ILE A 106 9.36 0.79 17.26
CA ILE A 106 8.40 0.78 16.14
C ILE A 106 7.47 1.98 16.21
N LEU A 107 6.95 2.32 17.40
CA LEU A 107 6.14 3.52 17.59
C LEU A 107 6.93 4.79 17.27
N SER A 108 8.17 4.90 17.75
CA SER A 108 9.05 6.05 17.47
C SER A 108 9.39 6.16 15.98
N PHE A 109 9.49 5.03 15.26
CA PHE A 109 9.61 5.01 13.80
C PHE A 109 8.36 5.53 13.13
N LEU A 110 7.19 5.03 13.52
CA LEU A 110 5.92 5.39 12.90
C LEU A 110 5.56 6.87 13.13
N GLU A 111 5.97 7.42 14.28
CA GLU A 111 5.86 8.84 14.62
C GLU A 111 6.85 9.73 13.87
N LYS A 112 7.93 9.17 13.31
CA LYS A 112 8.93 9.92 12.55
C LYS A 112 9.11 9.41 11.12
N LEU A 113 8.12 8.65 10.64
CA LEU A 113 8.08 8.11 9.30
C LEU A 113 7.65 9.22 8.34
N GLN A 114 8.46 9.45 7.34
CA GLN A 114 8.12 10.29 6.19
C GLN A 114 8.07 9.42 4.94
N VAL A 115 7.00 9.54 4.18
CA VAL A 115 6.84 8.83 2.91
C VAL A 115 6.72 9.86 1.80
N HIS A 116 7.49 9.64 0.74
CA HIS A 116 7.50 10.47 -0.45
C HIS A 116 7.30 9.58 -1.66
N ILE A 117 6.27 9.86 -2.46
CA ILE A 117 5.98 9.11 -3.67
C ILE A 117 5.99 10.09 -4.83
N ILE A 118 6.89 9.88 -5.79
CA ILE A 118 7.14 10.75 -6.93
C ILE A 118 6.70 10.05 -8.20
N ASP A 119 6.03 10.80 -9.08
CA ASP A 119 5.57 10.36 -10.40
C ASP A 119 4.74 9.08 -10.33
N VAL A 120 3.47 9.25 -9.99
CA VAL A 120 2.51 8.15 -9.94
C VAL A 120 1.50 8.28 -11.05
N HIS A 121 1.25 7.16 -11.70
CA HIS A 121 0.27 7.03 -12.75
C HIS A 121 -0.49 5.71 -12.60
N ILE A 122 -1.76 5.80 -12.24
CA ILE A 122 -2.65 4.66 -12.09
C ILE A 122 -3.68 4.74 -13.20
N SER A 123 -3.72 3.75 -14.08
CA SER A 123 -4.77 3.61 -15.10
C SER A 123 -5.72 2.49 -14.72
N TYR A 124 -7.00 2.75 -14.91
CA TYR A 124 -8.07 1.78 -14.85
C TYR A 124 -8.56 1.52 -16.27
N GLU A 125 -8.42 0.30 -16.75
CA GLU A 125 -8.81 -0.13 -18.09
C GLU A 125 -10.06 -0.99 -18.01
N SER A 126 -11.08 -0.65 -18.80
CA SER A 126 -12.36 -1.36 -18.81
C SER A 126 -13.07 -1.20 -20.15
N PHE A 127 -14.17 -1.92 -20.32
CA PHE A 127 -14.99 -1.90 -21.52
C PHE A 127 -16.39 -1.38 -21.18
N THR A 128 -16.97 -0.55 -22.05
CA THR A 128 -18.38 -0.16 -21.92
C THR A 128 -19.30 -1.33 -22.27
N SER A 129 -20.59 -1.21 -21.97
CA SER A 129 -21.61 -2.20 -22.35
C SER A 129 -21.67 -2.46 -23.86
N ASP A 130 -21.23 -1.49 -24.67
CA ASP A 130 -21.15 -1.59 -26.13
C ASP A 130 -19.78 -2.13 -26.61
N ASN A 131 -18.99 -2.72 -25.71
CA ASN A 131 -17.67 -3.28 -25.95
C ASN A 131 -16.61 -2.26 -26.43
N ASN A 132 -16.79 -0.97 -26.13
CA ASN A 132 -15.81 0.06 -26.43
C ASN A 132 -14.80 0.19 -25.27
N PRO A 133 -13.48 0.10 -25.54
CA PRO A 133 -12.47 0.25 -24.50
C PRO A 133 -12.39 1.70 -24.02
N TYR A 134 -12.33 1.87 -22.70
CA TYR A 134 -12.07 3.15 -22.06
C TYR A 134 -11.02 3.00 -20.96
N THR A 135 -10.26 4.05 -20.76
CA THR A 135 -9.22 4.13 -19.73
C THR A 135 -9.48 5.33 -18.85
N VAL A 136 -9.62 5.13 -17.55
CA VAL A 136 -9.68 6.19 -16.55
C VAL A 136 -8.35 6.23 -15.85
N GLY A 137 -7.62 7.34 -15.96
CA GLY A 137 -6.34 7.49 -15.30
C GLY A 137 -6.35 8.54 -14.21
N LEU A 138 -5.57 8.26 -13.17
CA LEU A 138 -5.23 9.17 -12.10
C LEU A 138 -3.71 9.28 -12.03
N SER A 139 -3.22 10.51 -12.14
CA SER A 139 -1.79 10.79 -12.09
C SER A 139 -1.51 11.93 -11.13
N PHE A 140 -0.38 11.85 -10.44
CA PHE A 140 0.09 12.91 -9.57
C PHE A 140 1.60 12.90 -9.51
N ASN A 141 2.19 14.09 -9.47
CA ASN A 141 3.63 14.26 -9.52
C ASN A 141 4.28 13.94 -8.17
N ASN A 142 3.62 14.31 -7.07
CA ASN A 142 4.22 14.16 -5.74
C ASN A 142 3.14 13.96 -4.66
N ILE A 143 3.28 12.86 -3.90
CA ILE A 143 2.65 12.66 -2.59
C ILE A 143 3.71 12.75 -1.52
N GLN A 144 3.45 13.56 -0.51
CA GLN A 144 4.22 13.60 0.72
C GLN A 144 3.31 13.29 1.92
N ILE A 145 3.74 12.32 2.72
CA ILE A 145 3.15 12.01 4.01
C ILE A 145 4.21 12.30 5.06
N SER A 146 3.98 13.33 5.87
CA SER A 146 4.89 13.73 6.94
C SER A 146 4.14 13.98 8.23
N ASN A 147 4.79 13.69 9.35
CA ASN A 147 4.28 14.06 10.67
C ASN A 147 4.76 15.47 11.00
N GLU A 148 3.85 16.41 11.19
CA GLU A 148 4.19 17.69 11.80
C GLU A 148 3.96 17.61 13.32
N LEU A 149 5.00 17.96 14.08
CA LEU A 149 4.84 18.28 15.49
C LEU A 149 4.22 19.67 15.58
N SER A 150 2.90 19.73 15.78
CA SER A 150 2.27 20.94 16.30
C SER A 150 2.77 21.17 17.73
N ASN A 151 3.04 22.42 18.10
CA ASN A 151 3.47 22.83 19.45
C ASN A 151 2.52 22.35 20.58
N GLU A 152 1.32 21.87 20.23
CA GLU A 152 0.30 21.38 21.15
C GLU A 152 0.18 19.85 21.17
N ASN A 153 1.26 19.09 21.42
CA ASN A 153 1.23 17.64 21.72
C ASN A 153 0.39 16.72 20.79
N MET A 154 -0.08 17.19 19.63
CA MET A 154 -0.86 16.45 18.66
C MET A 154 0.06 16.06 17.51
N ASN A 155 0.32 14.76 17.40
CA ASN A 155 0.93 14.19 16.21
C ASN A 155 -0.07 14.31 15.05
N ARG A 156 0.13 15.29 14.17
CA ARG A 156 -0.69 15.46 12.96
C ARG A 156 0.04 14.84 11.78
N LYS A 157 -0.59 13.83 11.17
CA LYS A 157 -0.18 13.31 9.85
C LYS A 157 -0.71 14.25 8.78
N ILE A 158 0.20 14.90 8.07
CA ILE A 158 -0.13 15.73 6.93
C ILE A 158 0.06 14.90 5.67
N PHE A 159 -0.98 14.92 4.85
CA PHE A 159 -0.98 14.34 3.52
C PHE A 159 -1.03 15.49 2.51
N GLN A 160 0.04 15.67 1.75
CA GLN A 160 0.17 16.66 0.70
C GLN A 160 0.22 15.95 -0.65
N LEU A 161 -0.59 16.44 -1.58
CA LEU A 161 -0.70 15.93 -2.94
C LEU A 161 -0.50 17.10 -3.89
N HIS A 162 0.43 16.97 -4.83
CA HIS A 162 0.75 17.99 -5.82
C HIS A 162 0.50 17.48 -7.23
N ASP A 163 -0.02 18.39 -8.06
CA ASP A 163 -0.28 18.16 -9.49
C ASP A 163 -1.16 16.94 -9.77
N LEU A 164 -2.27 16.82 -9.05
CA LEU A 164 -3.28 15.79 -9.31
C LEU A 164 -3.97 16.06 -10.65
N ALA A 165 -3.86 15.11 -11.58
CA ALA A 165 -4.59 15.09 -12.83
C ALA A 165 -5.40 13.80 -12.94
N LEU A 166 -6.65 13.95 -13.36
CA LEU A 166 -7.57 12.85 -13.65
C LEU A 166 -7.96 12.97 -15.12
N TYR A 167 -7.85 11.88 -15.86
CA TYR A 167 -8.19 11.83 -17.27
C TYR A 167 -9.06 10.63 -17.58
N ILE A 168 -9.81 10.75 -18.66
CA ILE A 168 -10.61 9.69 -19.24
C ILE A 168 -10.26 9.68 -20.71
N ASP A 169 -9.77 8.54 -21.18
CA ASP A 169 -9.56 8.26 -22.59
C ASP A 169 -10.63 7.26 -23.05
N SER A 170 -11.23 7.55 -24.19
CA SER A 170 -12.22 6.68 -24.82
C SER A 170 -11.83 6.54 -26.28
N ASN A 171 -11.45 5.33 -26.68
CA ASN A 171 -11.20 5.02 -28.08
C ASN A 171 -12.54 4.91 -28.80
N ILE A 172 -13.06 6.05 -29.26
CA ILE A 172 -14.22 6.12 -30.14
C ILE A 172 -13.67 5.93 -31.57
N ASN A 173 -13.72 4.71 -32.08
CA ASN A 173 -13.53 4.43 -33.51
C ASN A 173 -14.82 4.74 -34.27
#